data_AF-A0A399YCG6-F1
#
_entry.id   AF-A0A399YCG6-F1
#
_cell.length_a   1.000
_cell.length_b   1.000
_cell.length_c   1.000
_cell.angle_alpha   90.00
_cell.angle_beta   90.00
_cell.angle_gamma   90.00
#
_symmetry.space_group_name_H-M   'P 1'
#
loop_
_entity.id
_entity.type
_entity.pdbx_description
1 polymer ?
#
loop_
_entity_poly.entity_id
_entity_poly.type
_entity_poly.pdbx_seq_one_letter_code
_entity_poly.pdbx_strand_id
1 'polypeptide(L)'
;GLGIKVRWTPEELERAAAVADRPPKELATREEAADRFLKVSGLVGLVAADDPVVDAGIQQLPDGGWRLAQDPRTFAVGAFDMPQLLARAGCPVVLARGEHDAMVSHDDLAGLVERPVSLPGLGHNAHVEDLGAVLGLIPDTTPISHIMSNMRSAVPS
;
A
#
# COMPACT_ATOMS: atom_id res chain seq x y z
N GLY A 1 -0.66 -0.78 -11.33
CA GLY A 1 -1.17 -1.34 -10.06
C GLY A 1 -0.14 -2.27 -9.50
N LEU A 2 0.17 -2.16 -8.21
CA LEU A 2 1.20 -2.96 -7.52
C LEU A 2 0.56 -3.63 -6.30
N GLY A 3 0.70 -4.95 -6.17
CA GLY A 3 0.26 -5.70 -4.97
C GLY A 3 -1.25 -5.56 -4.66
N ILE A 4 -2.08 -5.25 -5.66
CA ILE A 4 -3.51 -5.05 -5.44
C ILE A 4 -4.19 -6.40 -5.30
N LYS A 5 -4.86 -6.65 -4.17
CA LYS A 5 -5.65 -7.87 -4.00
C LYS A 5 -6.89 -7.85 -4.90
N VAL A 6 -6.87 -8.69 -5.93
CA VAL A 6 -7.91 -8.73 -6.97
C VAL A 6 -8.89 -9.90 -6.83
N ARG A 7 -8.56 -10.89 -6.01
CA ARG A 7 -9.46 -11.99 -5.65
C ARG A 7 -9.69 -12.01 -4.15
N TRP A 8 -10.93 -12.27 -3.78
CA TRP A 8 -11.38 -12.31 -2.40
C TRP A 8 -12.31 -13.51 -2.22
N THR A 9 -12.10 -14.27 -1.16
CA THR A 9 -13.08 -15.28 -0.75
C THR A 9 -14.19 -14.63 0.07
N PRO A 10 -15.38 -15.26 0.17
CA PRO A 10 -16.43 -14.80 1.07
C PRO A 10 -15.94 -14.63 2.52
N GLU A 11 -15.14 -15.57 3.04
CA GLU A 11 -14.62 -15.49 4.41
C GLU A 11 -13.68 -14.29 4.59
N GLU A 12 -12.89 -13.96 3.58
CA GLU A 12 -12.01 -12.80 3.62
C GLU A 12 -12.79 -11.48 3.60
N LEU A 13 -13.87 -11.41 2.83
CA LEU A 13 -14.77 -10.25 2.82
C LEU A 13 -15.50 -10.09 4.15
N GLU A 14 -16.00 -11.17 4.73
CA GLU A 14 -16.61 -11.16 6.07
C GLU A 14 -15.61 -10.69 7.14
N ARG A 15 -14.37 -11.19 7.08
CA ARG A 15 -13.31 -10.76 7.99
C ARG A 15 -12.96 -9.28 7.81
N ALA A 16 -12.91 -8.79 6.57
CA ALA A 16 -12.64 -7.38 6.28
C ALA A 16 -13.77 -6.48 6.82
N ALA A 17 -15.03 -6.86 6.60
CA ALA A 17 -16.19 -6.18 7.17
C ALA A 17 -16.15 -6.15 8.71
N ALA A 18 -15.85 -7.30 9.33
CA ALA A 18 -15.73 -7.40 10.78
C ALA A 18 -14.58 -6.55 11.35
N VAL A 19 -13.53 -6.26 10.57
CA VAL A 19 -12.48 -5.30 10.96
C VAL A 19 -12.97 -3.86 10.80
N ALA A 20 -13.68 -3.57 9.71
CA ALA A 20 -14.21 -2.23 9.43
C ALA A 20 -15.18 -1.71 10.49
N ASP A 21 -15.97 -2.61 11.09
CA ASP A 21 -16.94 -2.27 12.13
C ASP A 21 -16.31 -2.11 13.53
N ARG A 22 -15.04 -2.48 13.71
CA ARG A 22 -14.38 -2.37 15.01
C ARG A 22 -13.94 -0.93 15.27
N PRO A 23 -14.13 -0.42 16.50
CA PRO A 23 -13.52 0.85 16.88
C PRO A 23 -11.98 0.75 16.78
N PRO A 24 -11.28 1.84 16.40
CA PRO A 24 -9.82 1.87 16.41
C PRO A 24 -9.29 1.45 17.78
N LYS A 25 -8.26 0.60 17.77
CA LYS A 25 -7.62 0.16 19.00
C LYS A 25 -6.80 1.31 19.59
N GLU A 26 -7.05 1.61 20.86
CA GLU A 26 -6.22 2.49 21.68
C GLU A 26 -5.07 1.69 22.29
N LEU A 27 -3.90 2.32 22.33
CA LEU A 27 -2.62 1.76 22.76
C LEU A 27 -2.02 2.71 23.80
N ALA A 28 -1.29 2.15 24.77
CA ALA A 28 -0.84 2.96 25.90
C ALA A 28 0.34 3.86 25.52
N THR A 29 1.21 3.39 24.63
CA THR A 29 2.49 4.01 24.33
C THR A 29 2.73 4.18 22.84
N ARG A 30 3.67 5.07 22.48
CA ARG A 30 4.08 5.29 21.09
C ARG A 30 4.71 4.01 20.54
N GLU A 31 5.48 3.30 21.36
CA GLU A 31 6.19 2.08 21.00
C GLU A 31 5.21 0.96 20.64
N GLU A 32 4.14 0.80 21.42
CA GLU A 32 3.06 -0.14 21.08
C GLU A 32 2.35 0.24 19.78
N ALA A 33 2.13 1.54 19.54
CA ALA A 33 1.54 2.04 18.31
C ALA A 33 2.45 1.81 17.10
N ALA A 34 3.74 2.05 17.23
CA ALA A 34 4.74 1.82 16.21
C ALA A 34 4.83 0.33 15.83
N ASP A 35 4.95 -0.57 16.82
CA ASP A 35 4.96 -2.02 16.59
C ASP A 35 3.66 -2.48 15.91
N ARG A 36 2.52 -1.97 16.36
CA ARG A 36 1.22 -2.29 15.75
C ARG A 36 1.12 -1.78 14.31
N PHE A 37 1.59 -0.57 14.03
CA PHE A 37 1.61 0.01 12.70
C PHE A 37 2.45 -0.84 11.74
N LEU A 38 3.69 -1.16 12.13
CA LEU A 38 4.59 -1.97 11.30
C LEU A 38 3.97 -3.34 10.97
N LYS A 39 3.31 -3.97 11.95
CA LYS A 39 2.61 -5.26 11.75
C LYS A 39 1.42 -5.14 10.81
N VAL A 40 0.56 -4.14 10.98
CA VAL A 40 -0.66 -3.98 10.18
C VAL A 40 -0.33 -3.57 8.75
N SER A 41 0.69 -2.74 8.55
CA SER A 41 1.13 -2.26 7.24
C SER A 41 2.09 -3.24 6.52
N GLY A 42 2.47 -4.35 7.17
CA GLY A 42 3.41 -5.33 6.61
C GLY A 42 4.85 -4.81 6.46
N LEU A 43 5.26 -3.86 7.30
CA LEU A 43 6.56 -3.18 7.23
C LEU A 43 7.59 -3.71 8.26
N VAL A 44 7.24 -4.78 8.99
CA VAL A 44 8.15 -5.43 9.95
C VAL A 44 9.43 -5.88 9.22
N GLY A 45 10.58 -5.43 9.73
CA GLY A 45 11.89 -5.75 9.15
C GLY A 45 12.26 -4.92 7.90
N LEU A 46 11.34 -4.10 7.39
CA LEU A 46 11.57 -3.21 6.26
C LEU A 46 11.78 -1.75 6.70
N VAL A 47 11.11 -1.35 7.78
CA VAL A 47 11.11 0.02 8.30
C VAL A 47 11.45 0.00 9.79
N ALA A 48 12.31 0.93 10.22
CA ALA A 48 12.67 1.11 11.62
C ALA A 48 11.53 1.78 12.41
N ALA A 49 11.40 1.47 13.70
CA ALA A 49 10.30 1.99 14.53
C ALA A 49 10.37 3.51 14.80
N ASP A 50 11.52 4.12 14.55
CA ASP A 50 11.78 5.56 14.65
C ASP A 50 11.78 6.26 13.27
N ASP A 51 11.44 5.54 12.20
CA ASP A 51 11.32 6.14 10.87
C ASP A 51 10.12 7.13 10.81
N PRO A 52 10.27 8.30 10.15
CA PRO A 52 9.17 9.26 10.00
C PRO A 52 7.87 8.71 9.41
N VAL A 53 7.92 7.65 8.58
CA VAL A 53 6.70 7.01 8.07
C VAL A 53 5.87 6.37 9.18
N VAL A 54 6.52 5.92 10.26
CA VAL A 54 5.85 5.38 11.44
C VAL A 54 5.11 6.48 12.18
N ASP A 55 5.72 7.67 12.34
CA ASP A 55 5.06 8.82 12.96
C ASP A 55 3.83 9.27 12.18
N ALA A 56 3.87 9.22 10.85
CA ALA A 56 2.69 9.48 10.01
C ALA A 56 1.60 8.40 10.15
N GLY A 57 1.98 7.18 10.53
CA GLY A 57 1.10 6.02 10.68
C GLY A 57 0.38 5.93 12.03
N ILE A 58 0.73 6.77 13.00
CA ILE A 58 0.20 6.74 14.37
C ILE A 58 -0.27 8.13 14.80
N GLN A 59 -1.20 8.19 15.74
CA GLN A 59 -1.75 9.44 16.27
C GLN A 59 -1.81 9.36 17.79
N GLN A 60 -1.34 10.43 18.45
CA GLN A 60 -1.56 10.63 19.88
C GLN A 60 -2.99 11.14 20.11
N LEU A 61 -3.66 10.59 21.12
CA LEU A 61 -5.02 10.99 21.50
C LEU A 61 -5.00 12.17 22.50
N PRO A 62 -6.03 13.03 22.51
CA PRO A 62 -6.09 14.21 23.38
C PRO A 62 -6.06 13.89 24.88
N ASP A 63 -6.58 12.75 25.29
CA ASP A 63 -6.67 12.24 26.66
C ASP A 63 -5.47 11.36 27.06
N GLY A 64 -4.47 11.26 26.19
CA GLY A 64 -3.33 10.36 26.35
C GLY A 64 -3.53 9.04 25.61
N GLY A 65 -2.46 8.29 25.42
CA GLY A 65 -2.47 7.09 24.59
C GLY A 65 -2.38 7.39 23.09
N TRP A 66 -2.44 6.31 22.31
CA TRP A 66 -2.10 6.28 20.90
C TRP A 66 -3.06 5.40 20.12
N ARG A 67 -3.18 5.64 18.82
CA ARG A 67 -3.86 4.77 17.87
C ARG A 67 -3.16 4.77 16.53
N LEU A 68 -3.54 3.84 15.65
CA LEU A 68 -3.17 3.94 14.24
C LEU A 68 -3.91 5.12 13.60
N ALA A 69 -3.26 5.79 12.65
CA ALA A 69 -3.86 6.84 11.84
C ALA A 69 -4.88 6.30 10.82
N GLN A 70 -4.75 5.01 10.46
CA GLN A 70 -5.63 4.33 9.51
C GLN A 70 -7.05 4.22 10.06
N ASP A 71 -8.04 4.63 9.25
CA ASP A 71 -9.46 4.46 9.53
C ASP A 71 -9.89 3.02 9.22
N PRO A 72 -10.27 2.19 10.22
CA PRO A 72 -10.68 0.80 10.01
C PRO A 72 -11.73 0.61 8.91
N ARG A 73 -12.58 1.61 8.67
CA ARG A 73 -13.63 1.55 7.64
C ARG A 73 -13.08 1.38 6.23
N THR A 74 -11.79 1.65 5.99
CA THR A 74 -11.17 1.36 4.68
C THR A 74 -11.15 -0.14 4.36
N PHE A 75 -11.25 -1.04 5.36
CA PHE A 75 -11.39 -2.48 5.11
C PHE A 75 -12.76 -2.85 4.49
N ALA A 76 -13.79 -2.01 4.63
CA ALA A 76 -15.13 -2.26 4.05
C ALA A 76 -15.18 -2.04 2.53
N VAL A 77 -14.12 -1.50 1.94
CA VAL A 77 -14.03 -1.26 0.50
C VAL A 77 -14.15 -2.57 -0.29
N GLY A 78 -13.62 -3.68 0.27
CA GLY A 78 -13.88 -5.03 -0.22
C GLY A 78 -13.39 -5.32 -1.66
N ALA A 79 -14.08 -6.25 -2.31
CA ALA A 79 -13.78 -6.66 -3.69
C ALA A 79 -14.33 -5.65 -4.71
N PHE A 80 -13.54 -5.40 -5.75
CA PHE A 80 -13.92 -4.54 -6.88
C PHE A 80 -14.07 -5.35 -8.17
N ASP A 81 -14.88 -4.85 -9.10
CA ASP A 81 -14.92 -5.34 -10.48
C ASP A 81 -13.67 -4.87 -11.25
N MET A 82 -12.57 -5.59 -11.04
CA MET A 82 -11.29 -5.30 -11.68
C MET A 82 -11.36 -5.32 -13.22
N PRO A 83 -12.03 -6.29 -13.88
CA PRO A 83 -12.21 -6.25 -15.33
C PRO A 83 -12.88 -4.96 -15.82
N GLN A 84 -13.96 -4.52 -15.16
CA GLN A 84 -14.64 -3.28 -15.54
C GLN A 84 -13.77 -2.05 -15.30
N LEU A 85 -13.02 -2.01 -14.19
CA LEU A 85 -12.11 -0.91 -13.89
C LEU A 85 -11.00 -0.80 -14.94
N LEU A 86 -10.40 -1.92 -15.33
CA LEU A 86 -9.34 -1.99 -16.34
C LEU A 86 -9.88 -1.61 -17.73
N ALA A 87 -11.09 -2.06 -18.09
CA ALA A 87 -11.72 -1.71 -19.37
C ALA A 87 -12.01 -0.20 -19.50
N ARG A 88 -12.14 0.51 -18.38
CA ARG A 88 -12.34 1.96 -18.33
C ARG A 88 -11.03 2.74 -18.26
N ALA A 89 -9.88 2.09 -18.11
CA ALA A 89 -8.59 2.76 -18.09
C ALA A 89 -8.30 3.34 -19.49
N GLY A 90 -8.19 4.66 -19.57
CA GLY A 90 -7.86 5.36 -20.82
C GLY A 90 -6.37 5.33 -21.18
N CYS A 91 -5.57 4.49 -20.54
CA CYS A 91 -4.13 4.39 -20.70
C CYS A 91 -3.64 2.96 -20.53
N PRO A 92 -2.41 2.64 -21.00
CA PRO A 92 -1.79 1.35 -20.73
C PRO A 92 -1.67 1.10 -19.22
N VAL A 93 -2.10 -0.08 -18.77
CA VAL A 93 -2.02 -0.49 -17.36
C VAL A 93 -1.02 -1.62 -17.20
N VAL A 94 -0.05 -1.43 -16.30
CA VAL A 94 0.81 -2.50 -15.79
C VAL A 94 0.25 -2.98 -14.46
N LEU A 95 0.02 -4.29 -14.33
CA LEU A 95 -0.25 -4.93 -13.05
C LEU A 95 0.98 -5.74 -12.63
N ALA A 96 1.46 -5.48 -11.41
CA ALA A 96 2.67 -6.09 -10.89
C ALA A 96 2.50 -6.56 -9.43
N ARG A 97 3.32 -7.52 -9.01
CA ARG A 97 3.48 -7.95 -7.61
C ARG A 97 4.92 -8.41 -7.34
N GLY A 98 5.33 -8.53 -6.07
CA GLY A 98 6.62 -9.14 -5.69
C GLY A 98 6.59 -10.66 -5.63
N GLU A 99 7.71 -11.33 -5.94
CA GLU A 99 7.83 -12.80 -6.14
C GLU A 99 7.13 -13.61 -5.07
N HIS A 100 7.27 -13.14 -3.86
CA HIS A 100 6.85 -13.78 -2.63
C HIS A 100 5.60 -13.10 -2.03
N ASP A 101 4.85 -12.32 -2.80
CA ASP A 101 3.60 -11.72 -2.37
C ASP A 101 2.57 -12.80 -2.00
N ALA A 102 2.20 -12.85 -0.73
CA ALA A 102 1.24 -13.82 -0.19
C ALA A 102 -0.22 -13.42 -0.40
N MET A 103 -0.49 -12.18 -0.83
CA MET A 103 -1.84 -11.65 -1.04
C MET A 103 -2.27 -11.66 -2.50
N VAL A 104 -1.32 -11.68 -3.44
CA VAL A 104 -1.59 -11.58 -4.88
C VAL A 104 -0.71 -12.56 -5.65
N SER A 105 -1.33 -13.59 -6.24
CA SER A 105 -0.60 -14.53 -7.07
C SER A 105 -0.38 -14.00 -8.50
N HIS A 106 0.56 -14.61 -9.23
CA HIS A 106 0.74 -14.34 -10.64
C HIS A 106 -0.53 -14.66 -11.45
N ASP A 107 -1.17 -15.80 -11.15
CA ASP A 107 -2.37 -16.27 -11.84
C ASP A 107 -3.56 -15.33 -11.65
N ASP A 108 -3.68 -14.71 -10.47
CA ASP A 108 -4.70 -13.68 -10.22
C ASP A 108 -4.57 -12.50 -11.20
N LEU A 109 -3.33 -12.07 -11.46
CA LEU A 109 -3.06 -10.97 -12.38
C LEU A 109 -3.15 -11.42 -13.85
N ALA A 110 -2.71 -12.64 -14.17
CA ALA A 110 -2.81 -13.21 -15.52
C ALA A 110 -4.27 -13.36 -15.99
N GLY A 111 -5.21 -13.51 -15.05
CA GLY A 111 -6.64 -13.48 -15.33
C GLY A 111 -7.19 -12.09 -15.72
N LEU A 112 -6.41 -11.02 -15.56
CA LEU A 112 -6.84 -9.63 -15.77
C LEU A 112 -6.10 -8.92 -16.89
N VAL A 113 -4.81 -9.24 -17.10
CA VAL A 113 -3.97 -8.61 -18.12
C VAL A 113 -3.13 -9.65 -18.85
N GLU A 114 -2.81 -9.39 -20.11
CA GLU A 114 -2.02 -10.32 -20.95
C GLU A 114 -0.57 -10.49 -20.44
N ARG A 115 0.01 -9.45 -19.83
CA ARG A 115 1.41 -9.42 -19.39
C ARG A 115 1.54 -8.93 -17.95
N PRO A 116 1.13 -9.74 -16.96
CA PRO A 116 1.35 -9.41 -15.55
C PRO A 116 2.84 -9.45 -15.23
N VAL A 117 3.31 -8.57 -14.34
CA VAL A 117 4.73 -8.48 -13.98
C VAL A 117 4.97 -9.07 -12.61
N SER A 118 5.98 -9.93 -12.52
CA SER A 118 6.45 -10.52 -11.29
C SER A 118 7.86 -10.01 -10.97
N LEU A 119 7.97 -9.11 -9.98
CA LEU A 119 9.24 -8.55 -9.53
C LEU A 119 10.04 -9.61 -8.74
N PRO A 120 11.22 -10.06 -9.22
CA PRO A 120 11.97 -11.15 -8.59
C PRO A 120 12.42 -10.83 -7.16
N GLY A 121 12.36 -11.81 -6.27
CA GLY A 121 12.83 -11.71 -4.89
C GLY A 121 11.98 -10.87 -3.92
N LEU A 122 11.11 -9.99 -4.41
CA LEU A 122 10.36 -9.04 -3.58
C LEU A 122 9.09 -9.63 -2.95
N GLY A 123 8.58 -9.02 -1.89
CA GLY A 123 7.29 -9.35 -1.28
C GLY A 123 6.15 -8.41 -1.69
N HIS A 124 5.14 -8.32 -0.82
CA HIS A 124 3.94 -7.48 -1.05
C HIS A 124 4.28 -5.99 -1.10
N ASN A 125 5.20 -5.54 -0.24
CA ASN A 125 5.61 -4.16 -0.12
C ASN A 125 6.82 -3.85 -1.03
N ALA A 126 6.79 -4.33 -2.27
CA ALA A 126 7.88 -4.17 -3.25
C ALA A 126 8.35 -2.71 -3.43
N HIS A 127 7.45 -1.73 -3.26
CA HIS A 127 7.77 -0.30 -3.33
C HIS A 127 8.62 0.22 -2.15
N VAL A 128 8.62 -0.49 -1.02
CA VAL A 128 9.48 -0.24 0.13
C VAL A 128 10.75 -1.08 0.03
N GLU A 129 10.63 -2.34 -0.40
CA GLU A 129 11.75 -3.28 -0.50
C GLU A 129 12.76 -2.88 -1.59
N ASP A 130 12.28 -2.47 -2.77
CA ASP A 130 13.13 -2.00 -3.87
C ASP A 130 12.38 -1.02 -4.77
N LEU A 131 12.57 0.27 -4.48
CA LEU A 131 11.98 1.35 -5.28
C LEU A 131 12.50 1.33 -6.73
N GLY A 132 13.75 0.92 -6.97
CA GLY A 132 14.34 0.88 -8.31
C GLY A 132 13.64 -0.13 -9.21
N ALA A 133 13.37 -1.32 -8.69
CA ALA A 133 12.60 -2.35 -9.39
C ALA A 133 11.19 -1.89 -9.76
N VAL A 134 10.52 -1.15 -8.85
CA VAL A 134 9.18 -0.58 -9.10
C VAL A 134 9.23 0.55 -10.12
N LEU A 135 10.23 1.45 -10.03
CA LEU A 135 10.40 2.53 -11.01
C LEU A 135 10.70 1.99 -12.42
N GLY A 136 11.40 0.86 -12.52
CA GLY A 136 11.64 0.17 -13.79
C GLY A 136 10.37 -0.35 -14.49
N LEU A 137 9.22 -0.36 -13.82
CA LEU A 137 7.93 -0.67 -14.45
C LEU A 137 7.34 0.50 -15.23
N ILE A 138 7.79 1.72 -14.94
CA ILE A 138 7.34 2.92 -15.63
C ILE A 138 8.17 3.02 -16.91
N PRO A 139 7.54 3.01 -18.10
CA PRO A 139 8.28 3.17 -19.34
C PRO A 139 9.03 4.51 -19.32
N ASP A 140 10.21 4.57 -19.96
CA ASP A 140 11.00 5.78 -20.13
C ASP A 140 10.19 6.84 -20.90
N THR A 141 9.42 7.65 -20.18
CA THR A 141 8.74 8.83 -20.69
C THR A 141 9.41 10.05 -20.07
N THR A 142 10.64 10.34 -20.48
CA THR A 142 11.35 11.55 -20.05
C THR A 142 11.18 12.62 -21.15
N PRO A 143 10.82 13.88 -20.81
CA PRO A 143 11.40 14.59 -19.66
C PRO A 143 10.46 14.99 -18.53
N ILE A 144 10.82 14.50 -17.33
CA ILE A 144 10.57 15.10 -16.02
C ILE A 144 11.36 16.44 -15.92
N SER A 145 11.11 17.39 -16.83
CA SER A 145 11.65 18.75 -16.71
C SER A 145 10.69 19.67 -15.96
N HIS A 146 9.42 19.30 -15.79
CA HIS A 146 8.43 20.18 -15.15
C HIS A 146 8.21 19.95 -13.64
N ILE A 147 8.53 18.76 -13.10
CA ILE A 147 8.19 18.46 -11.70
C ILE A 147 9.23 19.01 -10.72
N MET A 148 10.50 19.15 -11.11
CA MET A 148 11.55 19.69 -10.21
C MET A 148 11.69 21.22 -10.24
N SER A 149 11.07 21.91 -11.19
CA SER A 149 11.13 23.39 -11.24
C SER A 149 10.23 24.08 -10.20
N ASN A 150 9.25 23.37 -9.62
CA ASN A 150 8.30 23.97 -8.67
C ASN A 150 8.66 23.75 -7.19
N MET A 151 9.73 23.00 -6.86
CA MET A 151 10.18 22.84 -5.47
C MET A 151 11.35 23.73 -5.06
N ARG A 152 12.02 24.42 -6.00
CA ARG A 152 13.11 25.37 -5.68
C ARG A 152 12.65 26.83 -5.54
N SER A 153 11.38 27.14 -5.79
CA SER A 153 10.87 28.51 -5.84
C SER A 153 10.08 28.93 -4.59
N ALA A 154 9.96 28.07 -3.57
CA ALA A 154 9.12 28.30 -2.39
C ALA A 154 9.92 28.44 -1.08
N VAL A 155 11.16 28.93 -1.13
CA VAL A 155 11.86 29.46 0.04
C VAL A 155 12.09 30.95 -0.19
N PRO A 156 11.31 31.84 0.46
CA PRO A 156 11.65 33.25 0.51
C PRO A 156 12.87 33.42 1.43
N SER A 157 13.84 34.20 0.94
CA SER A 157 14.97 34.76 1.69
C SER A 157 14.53 35.73 2.78
#